data_AF-A0A975F1F8-F1
#
_entry.id   AF-A0A975F1F8-F1
#
_cell.length_a   1.000
_cell.length_b   1.000
_cell.length_c   1.000
_cell.angle_alpha   90.00
_cell.angle_beta   90.00
_cell.angle_gamma   90.00
#
_symmetry.space_group_name_H-M   'P 1'
#
loop_
_entity.id
_entity.type
_entity.pdbx_description
1 polymer ?
#
loop_
_entity_poly.entity_id
_entity_poly.type
_entity_poly.pdbx_seq_one_letter_code
_entity_poly.pdbx_strand_id
1 'polypeptide(L)'
;MKNYNKIMDDFLLLDKNERIPLHLTLRLLFCKKCRTEIRLMTMAEKLMQGPVKIQVPVTDESIEKVLKQIDPVFSAENIEKSPISLSRWIAAGIVMTLLMICFGIMTRSDSYKMLVLPFYLLFAGMITVYCAFFVGCNMDFFVKKIETLRVAG
;
A
#
# COMPACT_ATOMS: atom_id res chain seq x y z
N MET A 1 44.15 -11.67 16.10
CA MET A 1 43.70 -10.33 15.63
C MET A 1 43.77 -10.14 14.10
N LYS A 2 44.65 -10.83 13.35
CA LYS A 2 44.83 -10.62 11.89
C LYS A 2 43.67 -11.03 10.96
N ASN A 3 42.67 -11.79 11.40
CA ASN A 3 41.55 -12.24 10.55
C ASN A 3 40.27 -11.41 10.68
N TYR A 4 40.21 -10.43 11.58
CA TYR A 4 38.99 -9.64 11.81
C TYR A 4 38.65 -8.73 10.63
N ASN A 5 39.59 -7.84 10.29
CA ASN A 5 39.42 -6.87 9.20
C ASN A 5 39.07 -7.58 7.90
N LYS A 6 39.77 -8.68 7.59
CA LYS A 6 39.50 -9.47 6.39
C LYS A 6 38.07 -10.04 6.34
N ILE A 7 37.55 -10.55 7.46
CA ILE A 7 36.16 -11.05 7.52
C ILE A 7 35.17 -9.92 7.32
N MET A 8 35.46 -8.72 7.82
CA MET A 8 34.59 -7.56 7.65
C MET A 8 34.66 -6.99 6.23
N ASP A 9 35.85 -6.92 5.63
CA ASP A 9 36.04 -6.47 4.25
C ASP A 9 35.35 -7.43 3.28
N ASP A 10 35.51 -8.75 3.46
CA ASP A 10 34.79 -9.77 2.69
C ASP A 10 33.26 -9.65 2.86
N PHE A 11 32.79 -9.21 4.04
CA PHE A 11 31.37 -8.96 4.29
C PHE A 11 30.87 -7.69 3.60
N LEU A 12 31.65 -6.60 3.62
CA LEU A 12 31.32 -5.31 3.02
C LEU A 12 31.37 -5.33 1.48
N LEU A 13 32.06 -6.31 0.88
CA LEU A 13 32.06 -6.53 -0.56
C LEU A 13 30.78 -7.18 -1.09
N LEU A 14 29.95 -7.78 -0.23
CA LEU A 14 28.68 -8.38 -0.62
C LEU A 14 27.62 -7.30 -0.86
N ASP A 15 26.87 -7.42 -1.95
CA ASP A 15 25.74 -6.52 -2.23
C ASP A 15 24.52 -6.84 -1.34
N LYS A 16 23.61 -5.89 -1.21
CA LYS A 16 22.41 -6.03 -0.38
C LYS A 16 21.53 -7.15 -0.91
N ASN A 17 21.21 -8.12 -0.04
CA ASN A 17 20.51 -9.38 -0.33
C ASN A 17 21.32 -10.43 -1.10
N GLU A 18 22.63 -10.24 -1.28
CA GLU A 18 23.49 -11.28 -1.82
C GLU A 18 23.65 -12.43 -0.81
N ARG A 19 23.74 -13.67 -1.31
CA ARG A 19 23.92 -14.83 -0.44
C ARG A 19 25.33 -14.84 0.13
N ILE A 20 25.44 -14.83 1.45
CA ILE A 20 26.73 -14.95 2.13
C ILE A 20 27.34 -16.32 1.79
N PRO A 21 28.57 -16.37 1.25
CA PRO A 21 29.22 -17.62 0.92
C PRO A 21 29.50 -18.43 2.20
N LEU A 22 29.34 -19.75 2.13
CA LEU A 22 29.37 -20.65 3.30
C LEU A 22 30.66 -20.53 4.13
N HIS A 23 31.79 -20.29 3.49
CA HIS A 23 33.07 -20.11 4.17
C HIS A 23 33.08 -18.86 5.08
N LEU A 24 32.39 -17.79 4.65
CA LEU A 24 32.26 -16.56 5.42
C LEU A 24 31.23 -16.74 6.54
N THR A 25 30.11 -17.43 6.27
CA THR A 25 29.12 -17.81 7.29
C THR A 25 29.77 -18.55 8.45
N LEU A 26 30.62 -19.55 8.16
CA LEU A 26 31.29 -20.34 9.17
C LEU A 26 32.23 -19.47 10.03
N ARG A 27 33.00 -18.58 9.40
CA ARG A 27 33.87 -17.63 10.10
C ARG A 27 33.09 -16.65 10.99
N LEU A 28 31.96 -16.15 10.51
CA LEU A 28 31.05 -15.27 11.27
C LEU A 28 30.40 -15.98 12.46
N LEU A 29 30.16 -17.30 12.36
CA LEU A 29 29.68 -18.11 13.48
C LEU A 29 30.73 -18.21 14.59
N PHE A 30 32.02 -18.32 14.27
CA PHE A 30 33.08 -18.41 15.29
C PHE A 30 33.54 -17.04 15.83
N CYS A 31 33.25 -15.93 15.13
CA CYS A 31 33.63 -14.59 15.55
C CYS A 31 32.47 -13.81 16.19
N LYS A 32 32.39 -13.80 17.53
CA LYS A 32 31.35 -13.05 18.26
C LYS A 32 31.40 -11.53 17.97
N LYS A 33 32.59 -10.94 17.88
CA LYS A 33 32.76 -9.50 17.58
C LYS A 33 32.22 -9.13 16.20
N CYS A 34 32.59 -9.90 15.18
CA CYS A 34 32.15 -9.70 13.79
C CYS A 34 30.63 -9.76 13.69
N ARG A 35 30.00 -10.72 14.37
CA ARG A 35 28.54 -10.86 14.41
C ARG A 35 27.85 -9.66 15.06
N THR A 36 28.43 -9.12 16.13
CA THR A 36 27.89 -7.93 16.80
C THR A 36 27.95 -6.70 15.89
N GLU A 37 29.09 -6.45 15.23
CA GLU A 37 29.23 -5.28 14.35
C GLU A 37 28.32 -5.38 13.12
N ILE A 38 28.27 -6.54 12.46
CA ILE A 38 27.34 -6.76 11.34
C ILE A 38 25.91 -6.48 11.77
N ARG A 39 25.49 -6.98 12.94
CA ARG A 39 24.14 -6.74 13.47
C ARG A 39 23.87 -5.25 13.70
N LEU A 40 24.84 -4.50 14.21
CA LEU A 40 24.72 -3.06 14.41
C LEU A 40 24.61 -2.31 13.08
N MET A 41 25.41 -2.69 12.08
CA MET A 41 25.34 -2.10 10.73
C MET A 41 24.00 -2.40 10.06
N THR A 42 23.52 -3.64 10.09
CA THR A 42 22.20 -4.01 9.55
C THR A 42 21.07 -3.26 10.27
N MET A 43 21.20 -3.02 11.57
CA MET A 43 20.22 -2.23 12.32
C MET A 43 20.24 -0.75 11.90
N ALA A 44 21.42 -0.15 11.77
CA ALA A 44 21.57 1.23 11.30
C ALA A 44 21.02 1.40 9.88
N GLU A 45 21.32 0.44 9.00
CA GLU A 45 20.79 0.44 7.64
C GLU A 45 19.26 0.33 7.65
N LYS A 46 18.69 -0.58 8.45
CA LYS A 46 17.23 -0.72 8.59
C LYS A 46 16.56 0.56 9.10
N LEU A 47 17.23 1.32 9.98
CA LEU A 47 16.74 2.62 10.43
C LEU A 47 16.77 3.66 9.30
N MET A 48 17.77 3.59 8.40
CA MET A 48 17.89 4.47 7.23
C MET A 48 17.06 4.02 6.01
N GLN A 49 16.58 2.77 5.98
CA GLN A 49 15.74 2.23 4.91
C GLN A 49 14.33 2.85 4.83
N GLY A 50 13.98 3.75 5.77
CA GLY A 50 12.75 4.52 5.67
C GLY A 50 12.72 5.33 4.37
N PRO A 51 11.55 5.53 3.74
CA PRO A 51 11.44 6.41 2.60
C PRO A 51 11.99 7.77 3.02
N VAL A 52 12.98 8.26 2.26
CA VAL A 52 13.56 9.56 2.47
C VAL A 52 12.43 10.58 2.37
N LYS A 53 11.97 11.09 3.52
CA LYS A 53 10.91 12.10 3.62
C LYS A 53 11.44 13.47 3.20
N ILE A 54 12.19 13.54 2.12
CA ILE A 54 12.42 14.81 1.46
C ILE A 54 11.10 15.09 0.75
N GLN A 55 10.42 16.15 1.18
CA GLN A 55 9.40 16.78 0.36
C GLN A 55 10.16 17.37 -0.83
N VAL A 56 10.40 16.57 -1.87
CA VAL A 56 10.91 17.10 -3.12
C VAL A 56 9.70 17.78 -3.75
N PRO A 57 9.70 19.11 -3.90
CA PRO A 57 8.64 19.77 -4.62
C PRO A 57 8.71 19.27 -6.07
N VAL A 58 7.83 18.34 -6.45
CA VAL A 58 7.69 17.86 -7.84
C VAL A 58 7.23 19.00 -8.77
N THR A 59 6.93 20.18 -8.20
CA THR A 59 6.65 21.43 -8.90
C THR A 59 7.86 22.05 -9.60
N ASP A 60 9.09 21.55 -9.37
CA ASP A 60 10.24 22.01 -10.14
C ASP A 60 10.10 21.56 -11.61
N GLU A 61 9.99 22.52 -12.53
CA GLU A 61 9.82 22.30 -13.98
C GLU A 61 10.88 21.36 -14.57
N SER A 62 12.07 21.28 -13.96
CA SER A 62 13.15 20.38 -14.35
C SER A 62 12.79 18.91 -14.12
N ILE A 63 12.11 18.60 -13.01
CA ILE A 63 11.70 17.24 -12.65
C ILE A 63 10.57 16.78 -13.56
N GLU A 64 9.59 17.65 -13.84
CA GLU A 64 8.49 17.36 -14.76
C GLU A 64 8.99 17.08 -16.18
N LYS A 65 9.96 17.87 -16.68
CA LYS A 65 10.57 17.66 -18.02
C LYS A 65 11.27 16.32 -18.12
N VAL A 66 12.03 15.91 -17.10
CA VAL A 66 12.71 14.61 -17.08
C VAL A 66 11.70 13.47 -17.03
N LEU A 67 10.65 13.58 -16.21
CA LEU A 67 9.62 12.56 -16.10
C LEU A 67 8.80 12.41 -17.40
N LYS A 68 8.47 13.53 -18.07
CA LYS A 68 7.83 13.51 -19.40
C LYS A 68 8.69 12.89 -20.49
N GLN A 69 10.01 12.96 -20.36
CA GLN A 69 10.93 12.32 -21.31
C GLN A 69 10.94 10.78 -21.16
N ILE A 70 10.71 10.29 -19.94
CA ILE A 70 10.67 8.84 -19.64
C ILE A 70 9.28 8.28 -19.95
N ASP A 71 8.23 9.01 -19.59
CA ASP A 71 6.84 8.66 -19.84
C ASP A 71 6.09 9.87 -20.42
N PRO A 72 5.78 9.90 -21.73
CA PRO A 72 5.12 11.03 -22.36
C PRO A 72 3.66 11.23 -21.90
N VAL A 73 3.08 10.26 -21.19
CA VAL A 73 1.71 10.34 -20.61
C VAL A 73 1.76 10.95 -19.20
N PHE A 74 2.95 11.18 -18.65
CA PHE A 74 3.13 11.73 -17.33
C PHE A 74 2.57 13.16 -17.22
N SER A 75 1.66 13.35 -16.26
CA SER A 75 1.13 14.65 -15.84
C SER A 75 1.31 14.77 -14.33
N ALA A 76 1.90 15.87 -13.87
CA ALA A 76 2.10 16.15 -12.45
C ALA A 76 0.76 16.18 -11.68
N GLU A 77 -0.34 16.50 -12.36
CA GLU A 77 -1.71 16.47 -11.82
C GLU A 77 -2.17 15.05 -11.45
N ASN A 78 -1.60 14.01 -12.06
CA ASN A 78 -1.91 12.62 -11.72
C ASN A 78 -1.17 12.12 -10.47
N ILE A 79 -0.12 12.82 -9.99
CA ILE A 79 0.58 12.48 -8.74
C ILE A 79 -0.26 12.87 -7.52
N GLU A 80 -1.01 13.98 -7.63
CA GLU A 80 -1.78 14.54 -6.51
C GLU A 80 -3.17 13.92 -6.30
N LYS A 81 -3.54 12.88 -7.07
CA LYS A 81 -4.74 12.10 -6.75
C LYS A 81 -4.46 11.26 -5.50
N SER A 82 -4.68 11.88 -4.34
CA SER A 82 -4.64 11.22 -3.04
C SER A 82 -5.39 9.89 -3.16
N PRO A 83 -4.81 8.77 -2.66
CA PRO A 83 -5.46 7.47 -2.77
C PRO A 83 -6.85 7.59 -2.13
N ILE A 84 -7.88 7.33 -2.93
CA ILE A 84 -9.26 7.38 -2.48
C ILE A 84 -9.36 6.47 -1.25
N SER A 85 -9.65 7.07 -0.10
CA SER A 85 -9.62 6.37 1.17
C SER A 85 -10.74 5.32 1.21
N LEU A 86 -10.37 4.04 1.10
CA LEU A 86 -11.30 2.91 1.13
C LEU A 86 -12.18 2.90 2.39
N SER A 87 -11.65 3.39 3.53
CA SER A 87 -12.41 3.46 4.77
C SER A 87 -13.60 4.43 4.69
N ARG A 88 -13.50 5.51 3.92
CA ARG A 88 -14.61 6.46 3.70
C ARG A 88 -15.75 5.82 2.90
N TRP A 89 -15.40 4.99 1.89
CA TRP A 89 -16.39 4.21 1.15
C TRP A 89 -17.09 3.22 2.08
N ILE A 90 -16.34 2.40 2.80
CA ILE A 90 -16.91 1.41 3.74
C ILE A 90 -17.83 2.09 4.76
N ALA A 91 -17.41 3.21 5.35
CA ALA A 91 -18.24 3.99 6.28
C ALA A 91 -19.54 4.47 5.61
N ALA A 92 -19.49 5.00 4.39
CA ALA A 92 -20.67 5.43 3.65
C ALA A 92 -21.64 4.27 3.37
N GLY A 93 -21.13 3.09 3.01
CA GLY A 93 -21.94 1.89 2.80
C GLY A 93 -22.64 1.41 4.08
N ILE A 94 -21.94 1.43 5.22
CA ILE A 94 -22.51 1.10 6.53
C ILE A 94 -23.64 2.08 6.89
N VAL A 95 -23.40 3.39 6.75
CA VAL A 95 -24.40 4.43 7.05
C VAL A 95 -25.64 4.26 6.16
N MET A 96 -25.46 4.04 4.86
CA MET A 96 -26.57 3.83 3.93
C MET A 96 -27.42 2.60 4.32
N THR A 97 -26.78 1.49 4.70
CA THR A 97 -27.47 0.26 5.11
C THR A 97 -28.23 0.46 6.42
N LEU A 98 -27.62 1.15 7.39
CA LEU A 98 -28.28 1.47 8.66
C LEU A 98 -29.50 2.36 8.47
N LEU A 99 -29.41 3.39 7.62
CA LEU A 99 -30.54 4.26 7.30
C LEU A 99 -31.70 3.48 6.66
N MET A 100 -31.39 2.54 5.75
CA MET A 100 -32.40 1.67 5.14
C MET A 100 -33.10 0.79 6.19
N ILE A 101 -32.35 0.21 7.12
CA ILE A 101 -32.90 -0.64 8.20
C ILE A 101 -33.75 0.19 9.16
N CYS A 102 -33.24 1.34 9.63
CA CYS A 102 -33.98 2.26 10.49
C CYS A 102 -35.29 2.71 9.85
N PHE A 103 -35.26 3.05 8.56
CA PHE A 103 -36.47 3.39 7.83
C PHE A 103 -37.44 2.22 7.76
N GLY A 104 -36.97 1.01 7.43
CA GLY A 104 -37.81 -0.20 7.39
C GLY A 104 -38.49 -0.53 8.72
N ILE A 105 -37.81 -0.32 9.84
CA ILE A 105 -38.37 -0.51 11.19
C ILE A 105 -39.41 0.58 11.50
N MET A 106 -39.10 1.84 11.19
CA MET A 106 -39.99 2.97 11.42
C MET A 106 -41.19 2.98 10.48
N THR A 107 -41.07 2.28 9.33
CA THR A 107 -42.11 2.04 8.33
C THR A 107 -42.69 0.61 8.40
N ARG A 108 -42.86 0.05 9.61
CA ARG A 108 -43.55 -1.24 9.85
C ARG A 108 -45.04 -1.20 10.28
N SER A 109 -45.53 -0.13 10.90
CA SER A 109 -46.94 0.15 11.22
C SER A 109 -47.89 0.08 10.02
N ASP A 110 -49.18 -0.17 10.25
CA ASP A 110 -50.11 -0.51 9.17
C ASP A 110 -50.36 0.59 8.12
N SER A 111 -50.04 1.85 8.44
CA SER A 111 -50.41 3.02 7.62
C SER A 111 -49.63 3.22 6.31
N TYR A 112 -48.51 2.53 6.07
CA TYR A 112 -47.63 2.81 4.91
C TYR A 112 -47.17 1.56 4.14
N LYS A 113 -47.82 0.40 4.33
CA LYS A 113 -47.45 -0.86 3.67
C LYS A 113 -47.32 -0.75 2.15
N MET A 114 -48.11 0.12 1.51
CA MET A 114 -48.09 0.35 0.06
C MET A 114 -46.80 1.04 -0.43
N LEU A 115 -46.14 1.81 0.43
CA LEU A 115 -44.91 2.56 0.11
C LEU A 115 -43.62 1.76 0.41
N VAL A 116 -43.73 0.66 1.15
CA VAL A 116 -42.58 -0.17 1.55
C VAL A 116 -41.89 -0.82 0.34
N LEU A 117 -42.67 -1.39 -0.58
CA LEU A 117 -42.13 -2.04 -1.78
C LEU A 117 -41.37 -1.09 -2.72
N PRO A 118 -41.95 0.05 -3.18
CA PRO A 118 -41.23 0.98 -4.05
C PRO A 118 -40.01 1.61 -3.35
N PHE A 119 -40.08 1.81 -2.02
CA PHE A 119 -38.94 2.29 -1.24
C PHE A 119 -37.76 1.31 -1.28
N TYR A 120 -37.99 0.02 -1.04
CA TYR A 120 -36.92 -0.98 -1.11
C TYR A 120 -36.35 -1.15 -2.52
N LEU A 121 -37.18 -1.03 -3.56
CA LEU A 121 -36.71 -1.05 -4.94
C LEU A 121 -35.79 0.14 -5.26
N LEU A 122 -36.13 1.34 -4.77
CA LEU A 122 -35.28 2.52 -4.93
C LEU A 122 -33.93 2.33 -4.22
N PHE A 123 -33.95 1.81 -2.98
CA PHE A 123 -32.72 1.50 -2.25
C PHE A 123 -31.88 0.42 -2.95
N ALA A 124 -32.49 -0.64 -3.48
CA ALA A 124 -31.78 -1.65 -4.24
C ALA A 124 -31.07 -1.05 -5.47
N GLY A 125 -31.74 -0.14 -6.17
CA GLY A 125 -31.15 0.63 -7.27
C GLY A 125 -29.96 1.49 -6.83
N MET A 126 -30.13 2.27 -5.76
CA MET A 126 -29.07 3.13 -5.22
C MET A 126 -27.86 2.33 -4.74
N ILE A 127 -28.08 1.19 -4.07
CA ILE A 127 -27.02 0.26 -3.64
C ILE A 127 -26.27 -0.28 -4.86
N THR A 128 -26.99 -0.65 -5.92
CA THR A 128 -26.37 -1.19 -7.14
C THR A 128 -25.46 -0.14 -7.81
N VAL A 129 -25.94 1.10 -7.96
CA VAL A 129 -25.15 2.22 -8.51
C VAL A 129 -23.94 2.50 -7.62
N TYR A 130 -24.13 2.53 -6.31
CA TYR A 130 -23.07 2.74 -5.34
C TYR A 130 -21.99 1.65 -5.45
N CYS A 131 -22.37 0.37 -5.56
CA CYS A 131 -21.43 -0.74 -5.73
C CYS A 131 -20.65 -0.63 -7.04
N ALA A 132 -21.31 -0.28 -8.15
CA ALA A 132 -20.65 -0.08 -9.43
C ALA A 132 -19.61 1.05 -9.36
N PHE A 133 -19.98 2.17 -8.74
CA PHE A 133 -19.09 3.32 -8.57
C PHE A 133 -17.93 3.01 -7.62
N PHE A 134 -18.20 2.27 -6.53
CA PHE A 134 -17.17 1.80 -5.62
C PHE A 134 -16.13 0.92 -6.34
N VAL A 135 -16.57 -0.05 -7.15
CA VAL A 135 -15.65 -0.91 -7.91
C VAL A 135 -14.87 -0.10 -8.94
N GLY A 136 -15.54 0.76 -9.72
CA GLY A 136 -14.90 1.58 -10.75
C GLY A 136 -13.85 2.54 -10.18
N CYS A 137 -14.19 3.29 -9.13
CA CYS A 137 -13.26 4.25 -8.52
C CYS A 137 -12.10 3.59 -7.76
N ASN A 138 -12.21 2.31 -7.40
CA ASN A 138 -11.17 1.57 -6.69
C ASN A 138 -10.55 0.46 -7.55
N MET A 139 -10.76 0.47 -8.87
CA MET A 139 -10.30 -0.58 -9.79
C MET A 139 -8.78 -0.76 -9.74
N ASP A 140 -8.03 0.34 -9.66
CA ASP A 140 -6.56 0.32 -9.55
C ASP A 140 -6.06 -0.46 -8.34
N PHE A 141 -6.79 -0.42 -7.22
CA PHE A 141 -6.45 -1.22 -6.04
C PHE A 141 -6.65 -2.71 -6.30
N PHE A 142 -7.75 -3.08 -6.95
CA PHE A 142 -8.05 -4.48 -7.25
C PHE A 142 -7.06 -5.07 -8.25
N VAL A 143 -6.72 -4.33 -9.32
CA VAL A 143 -5.75 -4.76 -10.33
C VAL A 143 -4.37 -4.99 -9.70
N LYS A 144 -3.85 -4.00 -8.95
CA LYS A 144 -2.56 -4.13 -8.25
C LYS A 144 -2.53 -5.29 -7.27
N LYS A 145 -3.65 -5.55 -6.57
CA LYS A 145 -3.75 -6.67 -5.63
C LYS A 145 -3.75 -8.02 -6.36
N ILE A 146 -4.42 -8.12 -7.50
CA ILE A 146 -4.44 -9.33 -8.33
C ILE A 146 -3.04 -9.63 -8.87
N GLU A 147 -2.32 -8.63 -9.38
CA GLU A 147 -0.94 -8.79 -9.85
C GLU A 147 0.01 -9.23 -8.73
N THR A 148 -0.11 -8.61 -7.55
CA THR A 148 0.70 -9.01 -6.37
C THR A 148 0.47 -10.48 -5.98
N LEU A 149 -0.78 -10.96 -6.04
CA LEU A 149 -1.11 -12.35 -5.75
C LEU A 149 -0.59 -13.32 -6.83
N ARG A 150 -0.61 -12.91 -8.10
CA ARG A 150 -0.05 -13.70 -9.21
C ARG A 150 1.46 -13.90 -9.11
N VAL A 151 2.20 -12.91 -8.59
CA VAL A 151 3.67 -13.00 -8.43
C VAL A 151 4.07 -13.80 -7.19
N ALA A 152 3.17 -13.93 -6.20
CA ALA A 152 3.43 -14.64 -4.96
C ALA A 152 3.08 -16.15 -4.98
N GLY A 153 2.44 -16.64 -6.04
CA GLY A 153 2.11 -18.06 -6.27
C GLY A 153 3.00 -18.68 -7.33
#